data_AF-A0A6B0W0G0-F1
#
_entry.id   AF-A0A6B0W0G0-F1
#
_cell.length_a   1.000
_cell.length_b   1.000
_cell.length_c   1.000
_cell.angle_alpha   90.00
_cell.angle_beta   90.00
_cell.angle_gamma   90.00
#
_symmetry.space_group_name_H-M   'P 1'
#
loop_
_entity.id
_entity.type
_entity.pdbx_description
1 polymer ?
#
loop_
_entity_poly.entity_id
_entity_poly.type
_entity_poly.pdbx_seq_one_letter_code
_entity_poly.pdbx_strand_id
1 'polypeptide(L)' 'MLRKLSPREDLVLRMRFGVGGGSEHTLEEVGKSFNVTRERIRQIESKALRKLRAPDSASKLRPFLDDGA' A
#
# COMPACT_ATOMS: atom_id res chain seq x y z
N MET A 1 -5.00 -0.25 15.14
CA MET A 1 -4.19 -1.36 14.56
C MET A 1 -3.38 -0.82 13.38
N LEU A 2 -2.13 -0.42 13.63
CA LEU A 2 -1.20 0.18 12.66
C LEU A 2 -0.51 -0.89 11.77
N ARG A 3 -1.32 -1.74 11.12
CA ARG A 3 -0.85 -2.75 10.15
C ARG A 3 -1.66 -2.64 8.86
N LYS A 4 -1.54 -1.52 8.14
CA LYS A 4 -2.40 -1.28 6.97
C LYS A 4 -2.03 -2.17 5.77
N LEU A 5 -0.76 -2.53 5.60
CA LEU A 5 -0.29 -3.37 4.50
C LEU A 5 0.07 -4.78 4.98
N SER A 6 -0.27 -5.78 4.17
CA SER A 6 0.29 -7.13 4.33
C SER A 6 1.77 -7.15 3.92
N PRO A 7 2.58 -8.09 4.42
CA PRO A 7 3.99 -8.21 4.03
C PRO A 7 4.19 -8.29 2.52
N ARG A 8 3.26 -8.94 1.80
CA ARG A 8 3.30 -9.04 0.33
C ARG A 8 3.00 -7.71 -0.36
N GLU A 9 2.02 -6.95 0.14
CA GLU A 9 1.73 -5.60 -0.37
C GLU A 9 2.90 -4.64 -0.12
N ASP A 10 3.51 -4.69 1.08
CA ASP A 10 4.68 -3.87 1.43
C ASP A 10 5.88 -4.19 0.53
N LEU A 11 6.18 -5.47 0.34
CA LEU A 11 7.30 -5.90 -0.51
C LEU A 11 7.09 -5.54 -1.99
N VAL A 12 5.87 -5.69 -2.51
CA VAL A 12 5.54 -5.25 -3.88
C VAL A 12 5.75 -3.74 -4.03
N LEU A 13 5.31 -2.92 -3.08
CA LEU A 13 5.53 -1.48 -3.14
C LEU A 13 7.02 -1.12 -3.03
N ARG A 14 7.78 -1.76 -2.14
CA ARG A 14 9.23 -1.53 -2.01
C ARG A 14 9.98 -1.81 -3.31
N MET A 15 9.68 -2.94 -3.96
CA MET A 15 10.30 -3.28 -5.24
C MET A 15 9.88 -2.33 -6.37
N ARG A 16 8.60 -1.91 -6.40
CA ARG A 16 8.07 -1.00 -7.43
C ARG A 16 8.67 0.40 -7.34
N PHE A 17 8.86 0.91 -6.13
CA PHE A 17 9.27 2.30 -5.87
C PHE A 17 10.70 2.43 -5.33
N GLY A 18 11.48 1.35 -5.30
CA GLY A 18 12.86 1.37 -4.80
C GLY A 18 13.01 1.73 -3.30
N VAL A 19 11.93 1.62 -2.52
CA VAL A 19 11.91 2.10 -1.13
C VAL A 19 12.72 1.16 -0.24
N GLY A 20 13.81 1.68 0.34
CA GLY A 20 14.71 0.93 1.24
C GLY A 20 16.06 0.55 0.62
N GLY A 21 16.46 1.18 -0.49
CA GLY A 21 17.82 1.08 -1.05
C GLY A 21 17.98 0.19 -2.27
N GLY A 22 16.87 -0.21 -2.90
CA GLY A 22 16.86 -0.94 -4.18
C GLY A 22 16.46 -0.06 -5.35
N SER A 23 16.69 -0.55 -6.58
CA SER A 23 16.18 0.08 -7.80
C SER A 23 14.67 -0.13 -7.96
N GLU A 24 14.00 0.78 -8.67
CA GLU A 24 12.62 0.58 -9.10
C GLU A 24 12.53 -0.57 -10.10
N HIS A 25 11.47 -1.36 -10.00
CA HIS A 25 11.18 -2.46 -10.92
C HIS A 25 9.83 -2.24 -11.61
N THR A 26 9.73 -2.70 -12.85
CA THR A 26 8.48 -2.71 -13.61
C THR A 26 7.48 -3.72 -13.03
N LEU A 27 6.19 -3.55 -13.34
CA LEU A 27 5.15 -4.51 -12.94
C LEU A 27 5.44 -5.94 -13.44
N GLU A 28 6.14 -6.07 -14.58
CA GLU A 28 6.48 -7.36 -15.17
C GLU A 28 7.64 -8.04 -14.43
N GLU A 29 8.70 -7.29 -14.09
CA GLU A 29 9.83 -7.81 -13.30
C GLU A 29 9.39 -8.24 -11.91
N VAL A 30 8.58 -7.42 -11.24
CA VAL A 30 7.97 -7.80 -9.96
C VAL A 30 7.06 -9.01 -10.13
N GLY A 31 6.30 -9.10 -11.23
CA GLY A 31 5.47 -10.27 -11.55
C GLY A 31 6.31 -11.56 -11.60
N LYS A 32 7.45 -11.51 -12.30
CA LYS A 32 8.41 -12.61 -12.41
C LYS A 32 8.95 -13.02 -11.03
N SER A 33 9.38 -12.07 -10.20
CA SER A 33 9.89 -12.36 -8.84
C SER A 33 8.86 -13.00 -7.91
N PHE A 34 7.58 -12.68 -8.09
CA PHE A 34 6.49 -13.23 -7.27
C PHE A 34 5.76 -14.42 -7.90
N ASN A 35 6.22 -14.89 -9.07
CA ASN A 35 5.59 -15.92 -9.90
C ASN A 35 4.09 -15.64 -10.15
N VAL A 36 3.77 -14.41 -10.54
CA VAL A 36 2.41 -13.97 -10.85
C VAL A 36 2.39 -13.10 -12.10
N THR A 37 1.21 -12.90 -12.68
CA THR A 37 1.05 -12.05 -13.85
C THR A 37 1.29 -10.57 -13.50
N ARG A 38 1.67 -9.79 -14.52
CA ARG A 38 1.75 -8.32 -14.43
C ARG A 38 0.47 -7.69 -13.85
N GLU A 39 -0.69 -8.17 -14.31
CA GLU A 39 -1.98 -7.65 -13.86
C GLU A 39 -2.21 -7.94 -12.37
N ARG A 40 -1.73 -9.08 -11.86
CA ARG A 40 -1.80 -9.38 -10.43
C ARG A 40 -1.00 -8.38 -9.60
N ILE A 41 0.18 -7.96 -10.06
CA ILE A 41 0.97 -6.92 -9.39
C ILE A 41 0.23 -5.58 -9.41
N ARG A 42 -0.36 -5.19 -10.54
CA ARG A 42 -1.15 -3.95 -10.68
C ARG A 42 -2.32 -3.90 -9.68
N GLN A 43 -3.01 -5.03 -9.50
CA GLN A 43 -4.09 -5.15 -8.52
C GLN A 43 -3.60 -4.99 -7.08
N ILE A 44 -2.47 -5.62 -6.74
CA ILE A 44 -1.85 -5.52 -5.40
C ILE A 44 -1.44 -4.08 -5.12
N GLU A 45 -0.77 -3.41 -6.08
CA GLU A 45 -0.34 -2.02 -5.99
C GLU A 45 -1.56 -1.09 -5.76
N SER A 46 -2.59 -1.22 -6.58
CA SER A 46 -3.84 -0.43 -6.44
C SER A 46 -4.49 -0.62 -5.08
N LYS A 47 -4.54 -1.87 -4.60
CA LYS A 47 -5.12 -2.21 -3.29
C LYS A 47 -4.28 -1.61 -2.15
N ALA A 48 -2.96 -1.71 -2.22
CA ALA A 48 -2.04 -1.19 -1.22
C ALA A 48 -2.11 0.35 -1.15
N LEU A 49 -2.06 1.02 -2.30
CA LEU A 49 -2.22 2.48 -2.40
C LEU A 49 -3.56 2.95 -1.84
N ARG A 50 -4.66 2.22 -2.10
CA ARG A 50 -5.97 2.53 -1.52
C ARG A 50 -5.94 2.44 0.01
N LYS A 51 -5.28 1.44 0.58
CA LYS A 51 -5.14 1.31 2.05
C LYS A 51 -4.29 2.44 2.64
N LEU A 52 -3.25 2.89 1.93
CA LEU A 52 -2.42 4.02 2.35
C LEU A 52 -3.20 5.34 2.32
N ARG A 53 -4.04 5.55 1.30
CA ARG A 53 -4.90 6.74 1.14
C ARG A 53 -6.12 6.75 2.05
N ALA A 54 -6.56 5.58 2.52
CA ALA A 54 -7.71 5.49 3.41
C ALA A 54 -7.39 6.22 4.73
N PRO A 55 -8.24 7.16 5.17
CA PRO A 55 -8.07 7.79 6.47
C PRO A 55 -7.96 6.68 7.50
N ASP A 56 -6.90 6.73 8.33
CA ASP A 56 -6.88 5.88 9.50
C ASP A 56 -8.12 6.18 10.32
N SER A 57 -8.59 5.24 11.12
CA SER A 57 -9.89 5.32 11.80
C SER A 57 -10.11 6.57 12.71
N ALA A 58 -9.16 7.52 12.76
CA ALA A 58 -9.26 8.87 13.32
C ALA A 58 -10.34 9.77 12.69
N SER A 59 -10.82 9.50 11.46
CA SER A 59 -12.01 10.23 10.96
C SER A 59 -13.29 9.88 11.72
N LYS A 60 -13.35 8.71 12.38
CA LYS A 60 -14.50 8.31 13.22
C LYS A 60 -14.55 9.04 14.56
N LEU A 61 -13.47 9.73 14.94
CA LEU A 61 -13.43 10.59 16.14
C LEU A 61 -13.65 12.07 15.79
N ARG A 62 -13.63 12.46 14.51
CA ARG A 62 -13.89 13.85 14.09
C ARG A 62 -15.25 14.40 14.57
N PRO A 63 -16.36 13.64 14.52
CA PRO A 63 -17.65 14.13 15.04
C PRO A 63 -17.70 14.29 16.57
N PHE A 64 -16.71 13.75 17.31
CA PHE A 64 -16.63 13.80 18.77
C PHE A 64 -15.56 14.80 19.25
N LEU A 65 -14.99 15.61 18.33
CA LEU A 65 -13.96 16.62 18.63
C LEU A 65 -14.47 18.07 18.47
N ASP A 66 -15.73 18.26 18.06
CA ASP A 66 -16.41 19.56 18.12
C ASP A 66 -17.32 19.59 19.38
N ASP A 67 -16.70 19.72 20.55
CA ASP A 67 -17.35 20.25 21.75
C ASP A 67 -16.66 21.59 22.09
N GLY A 68 -17.33 22.69 21.78
CA GLY A 68 -17.14 23.98 22.46
C GLY A 68 -16.25 25.01 21.75
N ALA A 69 -16.88 25.92 21.02
CA ALA A 69 -16.80 27.38 21.20
C ALA A 69 -17.81 28.11 20.31
#